data_AF-A0A7R9TZN5-F1
#
_entry.id   AF-A0A7R9TZN5-F1
#
_cell.length_a   1.000
_cell.length_b   1.000
_cell.length_c   1.000
_cell.angle_alpha   90.00
_cell.angle_beta   90.00
_cell.angle_gamma   90.00
#
_symmetry.space_group_name_H-M   'P 1'
#
loop_
_entity.id
_entity.type
_entity.pdbx_description
1 polymer ?
#
loop_
_entity_poly.entity_id
_entity_poly.type
_entity_poly.pdbx_seq_one_letter_code
_entity_poly.pdbx_strand_id
1 'polypeptide(L)'
;MPGDADAAKRAERATADDAAAAEAAVDAAERGAAAPPWTKTGGDETSAVHVGDLRFLDPASPDFDLRDHIQQVKSLVNSLGYTRSQIDVTWSDLTVAVPGESEDQVPEISTFATNTEQCLGKPLSLVHKVQALAGRAGALCGIRKPSGGELPPDRLILKGLTGYARSGELTLIIGPPGSGCSTLCNVLSGQTRHYKAVRGDVRFNGTKLGDQLPSSLGLVAVGEADLHFPTLTVDQTIELATTLRTQLPEGHELRGQLIELRKTVTECVLGIHHVRNTLVGDELVRGVSGGERRRVTIAEMLSTVGRFLVLDAYSKGLDAATSLDIIKSLRIAARELGSTIIATQYQISKEIYEQFDNVVVLRESECIYFGPIGEACAYFQGLNFRVPVRRTVPDLLSTLADDPVTFPEDADEAARTPQSVEELSEAYHQSQAFAECRQLVSEGMVRPPPAPAHQSEDARAFMARQYLVSWPTQFRLVFKREWRGEKQRP
;
A
#
# COMPACT_ATOMS: atom_id res chain seq x y z
N MET A 1 -7.19 -7.87 -64.76
CA MET A 1 -7.05 -8.07 -63.31
C MET A 1 -6.98 -6.71 -62.60
N PRO A 2 -8.13 -6.08 -62.25
CA PRO A 2 -8.19 -5.00 -61.28
C PRO A 2 -8.91 -5.53 -60.02
N GLY A 3 -8.16 -6.00 -59.03
CA GLY A 3 -8.72 -6.58 -57.80
C GLY A 3 -7.96 -6.25 -56.53
N ASP A 4 -6.65 -5.99 -56.63
CA ASP A 4 -5.80 -5.78 -55.45
C ASP A 4 -5.80 -4.34 -54.89
N ALA A 5 -6.19 -3.35 -55.69
CA ALA A 5 -6.17 -1.95 -55.25
C ALA A 5 -7.31 -1.59 -54.27
N ASP A 6 -8.45 -2.29 -54.34
CA ASP A 6 -9.60 -2.06 -53.44
C ASP A 6 -9.45 -2.80 -52.11
N ALA A 7 -8.70 -3.91 -52.07
CA ALA A 7 -8.42 -4.63 -50.83
C ALA A 7 -7.45 -3.85 -49.93
N ALA A 8 -6.41 -3.25 -50.52
CA ALA A 8 -5.45 -2.40 -49.79
C ALA A 8 -6.12 -1.15 -49.20
N LYS A 9 -7.02 -0.49 -49.95
CA LYS A 9 -7.77 0.67 -49.46
C LYS A 9 -8.78 0.32 -48.37
N ARG A 10 -9.35 -0.89 -48.37
CA ARG A 10 -10.23 -1.37 -47.28
C ARG A 10 -9.43 -1.71 -46.02
N ALA A 11 -8.23 -2.26 -46.16
CA ALA A 11 -7.35 -2.54 -45.03
C ALA A 11 -6.83 -1.24 -44.38
N GLU A 12 -6.41 -0.25 -45.19
CA GLU A 12 -6.01 1.08 -44.68
C GLU A 12 -7.15 1.80 -43.96
N ARG A 13 -8.37 1.72 -44.49
CA ARG A 13 -9.55 2.34 -43.88
C ARG A 13 -9.95 1.64 -42.58
N ALA A 14 -9.85 0.31 -42.52
CA ALA A 14 -10.07 -0.43 -41.28
C ALA A 14 -9.02 -0.09 -40.21
N THR A 15 -7.74 0.04 -40.58
CA THR A 15 -6.69 0.45 -39.63
C THR A 15 -6.82 1.91 -39.17
N ALA A 16 -7.36 2.79 -40.02
CA ALA A 16 -7.63 4.18 -39.66
C ALA A 16 -8.87 4.32 -38.75
N ASP A 17 -9.91 3.53 -39.00
CA ASP A 17 -11.11 3.47 -38.15
C ASP A 17 -10.78 2.81 -36.78
N ASP A 18 -9.92 1.79 -36.74
CA ASP A 18 -9.40 1.18 -35.51
C ASP A 18 -8.46 2.12 -34.73
N ALA A 19 -7.64 2.91 -35.43
CA ALA A 19 -6.80 3.93 -34.80
C ALA A 19 -7.63 5.09 -34.23
N ALA A 20 -8.67 5.53 -34.95
CA ALA A 20 -9.61 6.55 -34.47
C ALA A 20 -10.48 6.04 -33.32
N ALA A 21 -10.85 4.75 -33.32
CA ALA A 21 -11.54 4.11 -32.20
C ALA A 21 -10.62 3.93 -30.97
N ALA A 22 -9.33 3.65 -31.18
CA ALA A 22 -8.34 3.60 -30.11
C ALA A 22 -8.05 5.01 -29.55
N GLU A 23 -7.96 6.03 -30.39
CA GLU A 23 -7.78 7.43 -29.98
C GLU A 23 -9.03 7.96 -29.26
N ALA A 24 -10.23 7.62 -29.72
CA ALA A 24 -11.48 7.91 -29.02
C ALA A 24 -11.64 7.14 -27.70
N ALA A 25 -11.08 5.92 -27.60
CA ALA A 25 -11.04 5.13 -26.36
C ALA A 25 -10.00 5.67 -25.37
N VAL A 26 -8.87 6.21 -25.85
CA VAL A 26 -7.89 6.94 -25.04
C VAL A 26 -8.49 8.26 -24.57
N ASP A 27 -9.16 9.03 -25.43
CA ASP A 27 -9.90 10.25 -25.06
C ASP A 27 -11.08 9.93 -24.11
N ALA A 28 -11.71 8.76 -24.20
CA ALA A 28 -12.74 8.31 -23.27
C ALA A 28 -12.15 7.85 -21.92
N ALA A 29 -10.96 7.27 -21.92
CA ALA A 29 -10.20 6.94 -20.71
C ALA A 29 -9.66 8.21 -20.01
N GLU A 30 -9.29 9.25 -20.77
CA GLU A 30 -8.92 10.57 -20.25
C GLU A 30 -10.14 11.35 -19.73
N ARG A 31 -11.30 11.22 -20.39
CA ARG A 31 -12.59 11.79 -19.90
C ARG A 31 -13.19 11.01 -18.73
N GLY A 32 -12.82 9.73 -18.59
CA GLY A 32 -13.11 8.87 -17.44
C GLY A 32 -12.05 8.95 -16.35
N ALA A 33 -11.23 10.01 -16.31
CA ALA A 33 -10.29 10.23 -15.22
C ALA A 33 -11.04 10.18 -13.90
N ALA A 34 -10.68 9.20 -13.07
CA ALA A 34 -11.09 9.13 -11.68
C ALA A 34 -10.95 10.54 -11.08
N ALA A 35 -12.01 11.05 -10.44
CA ALA A 35 -11.86 12.26 -9.66
C ALA A 35 -10.66 12.03 -8.73
N PRO A 36 -9.62 12.88 -8.76
CA PRO A 36 -8.49 12.68 -7.89
C PRO A 36 -9.01 12.58 -6.45
N PRO A 37 -8.33 11.82 -5.56
CA PRO A 37 -8.75 11.61 -4.17
C PRO A 37 -8.74 12.90 -3.31
N TRP A 38 -8.75 14.07 -3.94
CA TRP A 38 -8.76 15.39 -3.35
C TRP A 38 -9.59 16.26 -4.28
N THR A 39 -10.77 16.66 -3.80
CA THR A 39 -11.59 17.60 -4.54
C THR A 39 -11.33 18.98 -4.00
N LYS A 40 -10.94 19.93 -4.87
CA LYS A 40 -10.95 21.35 -4.49
C LYS A 40 -12.41 21.77 -4.39
N THR A 41 -13.01 21.78 -3.20
CA THR A 41 -14.33 22.38 -3.02
C THR A 41 -14.17 23.89 -3.06
N GLY A 42 -14.98 24.60 -3.82
CA GLY A 42 -15.00 26.07 -3.80
C GLY A 42 -15.09 26.53 -2.34
N GLY A 43 -14.02 27.14 -1.84
CA GLY A 43 -13.98 27.63 -0.48
C GLY A 43 -14.99 28.76 -0.33
N ASP A 44 -15.71 28.78 0.79
CA ASP A 44 -16.43 29.98 1.21
C ASP A 44 -15.36 31.06 1.46
N GLU A 45 -15.25 32.06 0.58
CA GLU A 45 -14.29 33.17 0.71
C GLU A 45 -14.42 33.90 2.06
N THR A 46 -15.54 33.70 2.77
CA THR A 46 -15.85 34.17 4.12
C THR A 46 -15.16 33.39 5.25
N SER A 47 -14.38 32.35 4.97
CA SER A 47 -13.74 31.47 5.98
C SER A 47 -12.25 31.20 5.73
N ALA A 48 -11.54 32.18 5.15
CA ALA A 48 -10.10 32.11 4.95
C ALA A 48 -9.35 32.09 6.30
N VAL A 49 -8.69 30.97 6.63
CA VAL A 49 -7.82 30.87 7.81
C VAL A 49 -6.55 31.67 7.54
N HIS A 50 -6.29 32.71 8.35
CA HIS A 50 -5.06 33.48 8.24
C HIS A 50 -3.93 32.83 9.06
N VAL A 51 -2.68 33.12 8.70
CA VAL A 51 -1.50 32.62 9.42
C VAL A 51 -1.55 32.93 10.92
N GLY A 52 -2.13 34.07 11.30
CA GLY A 52 -2.28 34.50 12.70
C GLY A 52 -3.28 33.67 13.51
N ASP A 53 -4.17 32.92 12.85
CA ASP A 53 -5.16 32.05 13.51
C ASP A 53 -4.58 30.67 13.85
N LEU A 54 -3.41 30.34 13.30
CA LEU A 54 -2.75 29.06 13.53
C LEU A 54 -1.98 29.07 14.85
N ARG A 55 -2.30 28.13 15.73
CA ARG A 55 -1.54 27.84 16.94
C ARG A 55 -0.45 26.83 16.63
N PHE A 56 0.79 27.15 16.99
CA PHE A 56 1.92 26.24 16.96
C PHE A 56 2.38 26.07 18.40
N LEU A 57 1.74 25.15 19.12
CA LEU A 57 2.14 24.86 20.49
C LEU A 57 3.23 23.81 20.47
N ASP A 58 4.24 24.00 21.33
CA ASP A 58 5.21 22.96 21.60
C ASP A 58 4.47 21.73 22.18
N PRO A 59 4.62 20.52 21.61
CA PRO A 59 4.05 19.31 22.18
C PRO A 59 4.46 19.01 23.63
N ALA A 60 5.56 19.59 24.10
CA ALA A 60 5.96 19.52 25.51
C ALA A 60 5.18 20.49 26.44
N SER A 61 4.38 21.40 25.89
CA SER A 61 3.59 22.38 26.64
C SER A 61 2.37 21.73 27.31
N PRO A 62 2.01 22.11 28.55
CA PRO A 62 0.78 21.63 29.19
C PRO A 62 -0.50 22.04 28.45
N ASP A 63 -0.43 23.09 27.63
CA ASP A 63 -1.56 23.58 26.83
C ASP A 63 -1.73 22.82 25.50
N PHE A 64 -0.84 21.85 25.19
CA PHE A 64 -0.90 21.10 23.95
C PHE A 64 -1.99 20.01 23.99
N ASP A 65 -2.98 20.13 23.11
CA ASP A 65 -3.90 19.06 22.78
C ASP A 65 -3.67 18.59 21.32
N LEU A 66 -3.38 17.30 21.18
CA LEU A 66 -3.19 16.64 19.89
C LEU A 66 -4.47 16.68 19.04
N ARG A 67 -5.64 16.54 19.66
CA ARG A 67 -6.92 16.57 18.95
C ARG A 67 -7.16 17.96 18.34
N ASP A 68 -6.86 19.02 19.07
CA ASP A 68 -6.96 20.38 18.58
C ASP A 68 -6.01 20.64 17.41
N HIS A 69 -4.77 20.16 17.49
CA HIS A 69 -3.81 20.24 16.37
C HIS A 69 -4.30 19.47 15.13
N ILE A 70 -4.86 18.28 15.31
CA ILE A 70 -5.45 17.51 14.19
C ILE A 70 -6.62 18.28 13.58
N GLN A 71 -7.49 18.89 14.39
CA GLN A 71 -8.61 19.70 13.91
C GLN A 71 -8.15 20.96 13.18
N GLN A 72 -7.10 21.61 13.66
CA GLN A 72 -6.49 22.76 13.00
C GLN A 72 -5.89 22.39 11.64
N VAL A 73 -5.24 21.23 11.53
CA VAL A 73 -4.78 20.74 10.22
C VAL A 73 -5.96 20.47 9.30
N LYS A 74 -7.05 19.87 9.80
CA LYS A 74 -8.27 19.60 9.03
C LYS A 74 -8.92 20.90 8.55
N SER A 75 -9.10 21.89 9.42
CA SER A 75 -9.71 23.17 9.08
C SER A 75 -8.87 23.94 8.08
N LEU A 76 -7.55 23.98 8.25
CA LEU A 76 -6.63 24.60 7.31
C LEU A 76 -6.73 23.95 5.92
N VAL A 77 -6.64 22.62 5.84
CA VAL A 77 -6.73 21.87 4.58
C VAL A 77 -8.08 22.10 3.89
N ASN A 78 -9.18 22.08 4.64
CA ASN A 78 -10.52 22.35 4.12
C ASN A 78 -10.68 23.81 3.63
N SER A 79 -10.15 24.79 4.37
CA SER A 79 -10.22 26.22 4.00
C SER A 79 -9.48 26.53 2.70
N LEU A 80 -8.42 25.76 2.41
CA LEU A 80 -7.66 25.84 1.16
C LEU A 80 -8.39 25.18 -0.02
N GLY A 81 -9.61 24.70 0.23
CA GLY A 81 -10.46 23.99 -0.71
C GLY A 81 -10.08 22.52 -0.86
N TYR A 82 -8.96 22.04 -0.32
CA TYR A 82 -8.57 20.64 -0.47
C TYR A 82 -9.41 19.78 0.47
N THR A 83 -10.37 19.02 -0.05
CA THR A 83 -11.05 18.03 0.77
C THR A 83 -10.21 16.76 0.88
N ARG A 84 -10.15 16.22 2.09
CA ARG A 84 -9.57 14.90 2.36
C ARG A 84 -10.51 13.83 1.80
N SER A 85 -10.26 13.22 0.63
CA SER A 85 -11.06 12.04 0.27
C SER A 85 -10.67 10.86 1.16
N GLN A 86 -11.67 10.16 1.63
CA GLN A 86 -11.53 8.83 2.20
C GLN A 86 -11.13 7.87 1.07
N ILE A 87 -10.37 6.82 1.37
CA ILE A 87 -9.94 5.81 0.39
C ILE A 87 -10.45 4.45 0.85
N ASP A 88 -11.53 3.99 0.25
CA ASP A 88 -12.02 2.64 0.42
C ASP A 88 -11.39 1.77 -0.69
N VAL A 89 -10.87 0.60 -0.33
CA VAL A 89 -10.21 -0.33 -1.25
C VAL A 89 -11.00 -1.62 -1.30
N THR A 90 -11.32 -2.08 -2.51
CA THR A 90 -11.98 -3.37 -2.73
C THR A 90 -11.17 -4.20 -3.70
N TRP A 91 -11.14 -5.51 -3.48
CA TRP A 91 -10.55 -6.47 -4.41
C TRP A 91 -11.50 -7.63 -4.65
N SER A 92 -11.57 -8.10 -5.89
CA SER A 92 -12.46 -9.19 -6.30
C SER A 92 -11.73 -10.19 -7.19
N ASP A 93 -11.90 -11.47 -6.89
CA ASP A 93 -11.35 -12.62 -7.61
C ASP A 93 -9.82 -12.51 -7.84
N LEU A 94 -9.11 -11.95 -6.85
CA LEU A 94 -7.69 -11.62 -6.96
C LEU A 94 -6.85 -12.89 -6.98
N THR A 95 -6.16 -13.11 -8.09
CA THR A 95 -5.31 -14.29 -8.33
C THR A 95 -3.93 -13.85 -8.79
N VAL A 96 -2.87 -14.36 -8.16
CA VAL A 96 -1.49 -13.97 -8.45
C VAL A 96 -0.67 -15.20 -8.80
N ALA A 97 0.00 -15.13 -9.94
CA ALA A 97 0.88 -16.19 -10.44
C ALA A 97 2.33 -15.73 -10.50
N VAL A 98 3.23 -16.60 -10.09
CA VAL A 98 4.68 -16.49 -10.34
C VAL A 98 5.13 -17.58 -11.31
N PRO A 99 6.23 -17.36 -12.05
CA PRO A 99 6.81 -18.41 -12.88
C PRO A 99 7.06 -19.67 -12.04
N GLY A 100 6.69 -20.84 -12.56
CA GLY A 100 7.09 -22.10 -11.96
C GLY A 100 8.60 -22.27 -12.06
N GLU A 101 9.26 -22.63 -10.97
CA GLU A 101 10.69 -22.94 -10.92
C GLU A 101 10.91 -24.37 -10.41
N SER A 102 11.96 -25.05 -10.89
CA SER A 102 12.37 -26.37 -10.41
C SER A 102 13.00 -26.27 -9.01
N GLU A 103 12.65 -27.19 -8.10
CA GLU A 103 13.03 -27.22 -6.66
C GLU A 103 14.51 -26.93 -6.33
N ASP A 104 15.45 -27.10 -7.26
CA ASP A 104 16.88 -26.89 -7.05
C ASP A 104 17.38 -25.45 -7.24
N GLN A 105 16.52 -24.52 -7.65
CA GLN A 105 16.86 -23.10 -7.71
C GLN A 105 15.78 -22.33 -6.98
N VAL A 106 15.99 -22.11 -5.68
CA VAL A 106 15.32 -21.03 -4.96
C VAL A 106 16.13 -19.77 -5.30
N PRO A 107 15.74 -18.93 -6.28
CA PRO A 107 16.11 -17.54 -6.15
C PRO A 107 15.43 -17.09 -4.87
N GLU A 108 16.22 -16.71 -3.87
CA GLU A 108 15.74 -15.70 -2.94
C GLU A 108 15.17 -14.58 -3.81
N ILE A 109 13.84 -14.49 -3.89
CA ILE A 109 13.19 -13.29 -4.40
C ILE A 109 13.58 -12.25 -3.38
N SER A 110 14.69 -11.57 -3.64
CA SER A 110 15.20 -10.51 -2.79
C SER A 110 14.13 -9.44 -2.68
N THR A 111 13.37 -9.52 -1.60
CA THR A 111 12.50 -8.45 -1.14
C THR A 111 13.45 -7.30 -0.80
N PHE A 112 13.49 -6.28 -1.66
CA PHE A 112 14.16 -5.00 -1.40
C PHE A 112 15.65 -5.05 -0.99
N ALA A 113 16.57 -5.05 -1.97
CA ALA A 113 17.91 -4.46 -1.78
C ALA A 113 18.74 -4.20 -3.05
N THR A 114 18.42 -4.80 -4.21
CA THR A 114 19.32 -4.75 -5.37
C THR A 114 18.76 -3.95 -6.54
N ASN A 115 18.38 -2.70 -6.29
CA ASN A 115 18.03 -1.78 -7.39
C ASN A 115 18.48 -0.34 -7.15
N THR A 116 19.62 -0.16 -6.49
CA THR A 116 20.33 1.12 -6.42
C THR A 116 20.77 1.64 -7.81
N GLU A 117 20.73 0.83 -8.86
CA GLU A 117 21.11 1.24 -10.22
C GLU A 117 19.97 1.82 -11.08
N GLN A 118 18.71 1.82 -10.63
CA GLN A 118 17.58 2.30 -11.46
C GLN A 118 17.09 3.72 -11.13
N CYS A 119 17.69 4.41 -10.16
CA CYS A 119 17.33 5.79 -9.79
C CYS A 119 18.19 6.89 -10.44
N LEU A 120 19.20 6.53 -11.25
CA LEU A 120 19.91 7.49 -12.10
C LEU A 120 19.35 7.38 -13.52
N GLY A 121 18.53 8.38 -13.89
CA GLY A 121 17.97 8.50 -15.23
C GLY A 121 19.08 8.36 -16.28
N LYS A 122 18.90 7.45 -17.23
CA LYS A 122 19.80 7.31 -18.38
C LYS A 122 19.72 8.57 -19.24
N PRO A 123 20.76 9.42 -19.32
CA PRO A 123 20.85 10.40 -20.38
C PRO A 123 21.53 9.72 -21.58
N LEU A 124 20.92 9.85 -22.75
CA LEU A 124 21.53 9.77 -24.07
C LEU A 124 22.23 8.45 -24.51
N SER A 125 21.51 7.74 -25.39
CA SER A 125 21.96 7.40 -26.75
C SER A 125 23.47 7.25 -27.01
N LEU A 126 24.06 6.05 -26.81
CA LEU A 126 25.24 5.59 -27.59
C LEU A 126 25.68 4.12 -27.36
N VAL A 127 24.86 3.24 -26.76
CA VAL A 127 25.29 1.84 -26.50
C VAL A 127 24.79 0.82 -27.54
N HIS A 128 23.84 1.18 -28.41
CA HIS A 128 23.34 0.27 -29.48
C HIS A 128 24.28 0.08 -30.69
N LYS A 129 25.55 0.50 -30.63
CA LYS A 129 26.51 0.30 -31.75
C LYS A 129 27.76 -0.53 -31.42
N VAL A 130 27.91 -1.06 -30.21
CA VAL A 130 29.06 -1.91 -29.85
C VAL A 130 28.72 -3.41 -29.82
N GLN A 131 27.43 -3.78 -29.82
CA GLN A 131 27.00 -5.20 -29.87
C GLN A 131 26.85 -5.81 -31.28
N ALA A 132 27.04 -5.03 -32.35
CA ALA A 132 26.95 -5.52 -33.74
C ALA A 132 28.28 -6.08 -34.30
N LEU A 133 29.36 -6.10 -33.52
CA LEU A 133 30.68 -6.58 -33.96
C LEU A 133 31.20 -7.84 -33.22
N ALA A 134 30.46 -8.34 -32.22
CA ALA A 134 30.81 -9.57 -31.49
C ALA A 134 30.15 -10.85 -32.06
N GLY A 135 29.62 -10.79 -33.29
CA GLY A 135 28.87 -11.88 -33.92
C GLY A 135 29.71 -13.00 -34.56
N ARG A 136 31.01 -13.13 -34.26
CA ARG A 136 31.89 -14.07 -34.98
C ARG A 136 32.87 -14.92 -34.17
N ALA A 137 32.71 -15.02 -32.84
CA ALA A 137 33.60 -15.85 -32.00
C ALA A 137 32.87 -16.84 -31.08
N GLY A 138 31.63 -17.23 -31.39
CA GLY A 138 30.81 -18.12 -30.57
C GLY A 138 30.68 -19.57 -31.05
N ALA A 139 31.50 -20.02 -32.00
CA ALA A 139 31.40 -21.36 -32.61
C ALA A 139 32.40 -22.39 -32.05
N LEU A 140 33.05 -22.12 -30.91
CA LEU A 140 34.10 -22.99 -30.35
C LEU A 140 33.90 -23.40 -28.89
N CYS A 141 32.77 -23.04 -28.27
CA CYS A 141 32.39 -23.57 -26.96
C CYS A 141 31.07 -24.33 -27.12
N GLY A 142 31.10 -25.64 -26.86
CA GLY A 142 29.94 -26.54 -26.97
C GLY A 142 28.86 -26.22 -25.94
N ILE A 143 28.17 -25.10 -26.10
CA ILE A 143 26.93 -24.80 -25.39
C ILE A 143 25.84 -25.62 -26.08
N ARG A 144 25.56 -26.81 -25.55
CA ARG A 144 24.30 -27.51 -25.81
C ARG A 144 23.16 -26.55 -25.51
N LYS A 145 22.32 -26.24 -26.51
CA LYS A 145 20.99 -25.68 -26.25
C LYS A 145 20.29 -26.62 -25.25
N PRO A 146 19.78 -26.13 -24.11
CA PRO A 146 18.94 -26.97 -23.28
C PRO A 146 17.75 -27.42 -24.14
N SER A 147 17.60 -28.74 -24.23
CA SER A 147 16.46 -29.42 -24.83
C SER A 147 15.17 -28.89 -24.18
N GLY A 148 14.17 -28.58 -25.00
CA GLY A 148 12.88 -28.04 -24.56
C GLY A 148 12.13 -29.02 -23.67
N GLY A 149 12.34 -28.91 -22.35
CA GLY A 149 11.37 -29.34 -21.36
C GLY A 149 10.28 -28.29 -21.25
N GLU A 150 9.03 -28.72 -21.06
CA GLU A 150 7.94 -27.82 -20.68
C GLU A 150 8.36 -27.06 -19.42
N LEU A 151 8.25 -25.73 -19.45
CA LEU A 151 8.41 -24.92 -18.24
C LEU A 151 7.41 -25.43 -17.20
N PRO A 152 7.82 -25.60 -15.93
CA PRO A 152 6.90 -26.04 -14.89
C PRO A 152 5.68 -25.12 -14.84
N PRO A 153 4.49 -25.67 -14.53
CA PRO A 153 3.28 -24.87 -14.48
C PRO A 153 3.44 -23.71 -13.48
N ASP A 154 2.86 -22.57 -13.83
CA ASP A 154 2.92 -21.38 -12.98
C ASP A 154 2.37 -21.68 -11.59
N ARG A 155 3.10 -21.24 -10.56
CA ARG A 155 2.65 -21.38 -9.17
C ARG A 155 1.72 -20.22 -8.84
N LEU A 156 0.49 -20.55 -8.43
CA LEU A 156 -0.44 -19.57 -7.88
C LEU A 156 -0.10 -19.30 -6.41
N ILE A 157 0.13 -18.03 -6.06
CA ILE A 157 0.40 -17.58 -4.69
C ILE A 157 -0.87 -17.03 -4.02
N LEU A 158 -1.81 -16.52 -4.81
CA LEU A 158 -3.13 -16.10 -4.35
C LEU A 158 -4.16 -16.70 -5.30
N LYS A 159 -5.24 -17.28 -4.76
CA LYS A 159 -6.29 -17.95 -5.52
C LYS A 159 -7.65 -17.32 -5.21
N GLY A 160 -8.13 -16.43 -6.09
CA GLY A 160 -9.51 -15.93 -6.05
C GLY A 160 -9.91 -15.10 -4.83
N LEU A 161 -8.99 -14.33 -4.23
CA LEU A 161 -9.31 -13.57 -3.01
C LEU A 161 -10.29 -12.42 -3.30
N THR A 162 -11.29 -12.27 -2.44
CA THR A 162 -12.25 -11.16 -2.47
C THR A 162 -12.34 -10.52 -1.09
N GLY A 163 -12.37 -9.19 -1.02
CA GLY A 163 -12.39 -8.47 0.26
C GLY A 163 -12.37 -6.96 0.11
N TYR A 164 -12.32 -6.28 1.24
CA TYR A 164 -12.32 -4.82 1.31
C TYR A 164 -11.51 -4.27 2.49
N ALA A 165 -11.15 -2.99 2.41
CA ALA A 165 -10.62 -2.20 3.50
C ALA A 165 -11.20 -0.78 3.43
N ARG A 166 -11.75 -0.29 4.54
CA ARG A 166 -12.43 1.02 4.60
C ARG A 166 -11.60 2.07 5.30
N SER A 167 -11.84 3.33 4.92
CA SER A 167 -11.30 4.50 5.60
C SER A 167 -11.71 4.53 7.06
N GLY A 168 -10.71 4.68 7.94
CA GLY A 168 -10.90 4.67 9.39
C GLY A 168 -10.82 3.29 10.02
N GLU A 169 -10.71 2.23 9.21
CA GLU A 169 -10.60 0.85 9.67
C GLU A 169 -9.16 0.33 9.56
N LEU A 170 -8.85 -0.63 10.44
CA LEU A 170 -7.65 -1.45 10.41
C LEU A 170 -8.04 -2.87 9.99
N THR A 171 -7.41 -3.37 8.94
CA THR A 171 -7.56 -4.76 8.48
C THR A 171 -6.30 -5.56 8.79
N LEU A 172 -6.46 -6.66 9.52
CA LEU A 172 -5.39 -7.60 9.83
C LEU A 172 -5.33 -8.69 8.75
N ILE A 173 -4.13 -9.07 8.34
CA ILE A 173 -3.90 -10.27 7.53
C ILE A 173 -3.10 -11.26 8.39
N ILE A 174 -3.68 -12.42 8.65
CA ILE A 174 -3.06 -13.55 9.37
C ILE A 174 -2.79 -14.67 8.38
N GLY A 175 -1.57 -15.18 8.39
CA GLY A 175 -1.21 -16.39 7.66
C GLY A 175 0.24 -16.76 7.90
N PRO A 176 0.59 -18.06 7.88
CA PRO A 176 1.97 -18.51 8.04
C PRO A 176 2.85 -18.02 6.89
N PRO A 177 4.18 -18.01 7.04
CA PRO A 177 5.09 -17.73 5.94
C PRO A 177 4.77 -18.58 4.71
N GLY A 178 4.71 -17.95 3.53
CA GLY A 178 4.37 -18.64 2.27
C GLY A 178 2.88 -18.76 1.95
N SER A 179 1.98 -18.32 2.84
CA SER A 179 0.52 -18.31 2.61
C SER A 179 0.04 -17.22 1.63
N GLY A 180 0.90 -16.26 1.27
CA GLY A 180 0.56 -15.16 0.35
C GLY A 180 0.30 -13.81 1.00
N CYS A 181 0.47 -13.65 2.32
CA CYS A 181 0.29 -12.37 3.05
C CYS A 181 1.03 -11.18 2.40
N SER A 182 2.36 -11.29 2.24
CA SER A 182 3.18 -10.26 1.61
C SER A 182 2.79 -10.00 0.14
N THR A 183 2.37 -11.05 -0.57
CA THR A 183 1.88 -10.92 -1.96
C THR A 183 0.59 -10.13 -2.03
N LEU A 184 -0.35 -10.35 -1.09
CA LEU A 184 -1.56 -9.56 -0.99
C LEU A 184 -1.23 -8.09 -0.69
N CYS A 185 -0.31 -7.83 0.25
CA CYS A 185 0.19 -6.48 0.53
C CYS A 185 0.78 -5.78 -0.70
N ASN A 186 1.63 -6.48 -1.46
CA ASN A 186 2.27 -5.95 -2.66
C ASN A 186 1.25 -5.64 -3.75
N VAL A 187 0.30 -6.53 -4.00
CA VAL A 187 -0.72 -6.30 -5.03
C VAL A 187 -1.69 -5.18 -4.64
N LEU A 188 -2.13 -5.14 -3.39
CA LEU A 188 -2.97 -4.04 -2.89
C LEU A 188 -2.22 -2.71 -2.90
N SER A 189 -0.88 -2.73 -2.77
CA SER A 189 -0.02 -1.56 -2.93
C SER A 189 0.49 -1.33 -4.37
N GLY A 190 -0.12 -1.97 -5.38
CA GLY A 190 0.22 -1.80 -6.79
C GLY A 190 1.66 -2.18 -7.17
N GLN A 191 2.38 -2.88 -6.30
CA GLN A 191 3.69 -3.46 -6.58
C GLN A 191 3.52 -4.78 -7.34
N THR A 192 3.03 -4.71 -8.58
CA THR A 192 2.68 -5.89 -9.38
C THR A 192 3.78 -6.33 -10.35
N ARG A 193 4.81 -5.50 -10.54
CA ARG A 193 5.86 -5.69 -11.57
C ARG A 193 6.67 -6.97 -11.45
N HIS A 194 6.71 -7.56 -10.26
CA HIS A 194 7.49 -8.78 -9.97
C HIS A 194 6.71 -10.07 -10.24
N TYR A 195 5.40 -9.99 -10.50
CA TYR A 195 4.56 -11.15 -10.74
C TYR A 195 4.38 -11.40 -12.23
N LYS A 196 4.25 -12.69 -12.62
CA LYS A 196 4.01 -13.07 -14.01
C LYS A 196 2.62 -12.64 -14.47
N ALA A 197 1.63 -12.83 -13.61
CA ALA A 197 0.27 -12.40 -13.87
C ALA A 197 -0.45 -12.04 -12.56
N VAL A 198 -1.20 -10.95 -12.59
CA VAL A 198 -2.17 -10.56 -11.57
C VAL A 198 -3.53 -10.49 -12.26
N ARG A 199 -4.47 -11.33 -11.83
CA ARG A 199 -5.85 -11.39 -12.32
C ARG A 199 -6.81 -10.94 -11.22
N GLY A 200 -8.02 -10.56 -11.61
CA GLY A 200 -9.01 -9.94 -10.73
C GLY A 200 -9.00 -8.42 -10.85
N ASP A 201 -9.77 -7.77 -9.98
CA ASP A 201 -9.90 -6.31 -9.94
C ASP A 201 -9.53 -5.78 -8.56
N VAL A 202 -8.68 -4.75 -8.51
CA VAL A 202 -8.48 -3.90 -7.33
C VAL A 202 -9.03 -2.52 -7.66
N ARG A 203 -9.96 -2.03 -6.84
CA ARG A 203 -10.61 -0.74 -7.01
C ARG A 203 -10.38 0.13 -5.77
N PHE A 204 -10.12 1.41 -6.01
CA PHE A 204 -9.98 2.44 -5.00
C PHE A 204 -11.13 3.42 -5.19
N ASN A 205 -12.01 3.54 -4.20
CA ASN A 205 -13.27 4.29 -4.30
C ASN A 205 -14.07 3.93 -5.57
N GLY A 206 -14.18 2.63 -5.86
CA GLY A 206 -14.86 2.12 -7.06
C GLY A 206 -14.09 2.27 -8.38
N THR A 207 -12.93 2.94 -8.40
CA THR A 207 -12.14 3.12 -9.63
C THR A 207 -11.01 2.09 -9.72
N LYS A 208 -10.94 1.35 -10.83
CA LYS A 208 -9.79 0.51 -11.15
C LYS A 208 -8.61 1.41 -11.53
N LEU A 209 -7.48 1.22 -10.88
CA LEU A 209 -6.26 1.95 -11.24
C LEU A 209 -5.52 1.19 -12.34
N GLY A 210 -5.07 1.92 -13.36
CA GLY A 210 -4.21 1.37 -14.40
C GLY A 210 -2.79 1.09 -13.89
N ASP A 211 -1.89 0.70 -14.80
CA ASP A 211 -0.50 0.29 -14.48
C ASP A 211 0.34 1.38 -13.78
N GLN A 212 -0.12 2.63 -13.79
CA GLN A 212 0.50 3.73 -13.05
C GLN A 212 -0.46 4.28 -12.00
N LEU A 213 -0.17 3.98 -10.74
CA LEU A 213 -0.80 4.64 -9.60
C LEU A 213 -0.28 6.09 -9.52
N PRO A 214 -1.12 7.12 -9.69
CA PRO A 214 -0.67 8.48 -9.46
C PRO A 214 -0.24 8.64 -8.00
N SER A 215 0.91 9.28 -7.76
CA SER A 215 1.42 9.52 -6.40
C SER A 215 0.44 10.31 -5.52
N SER A 216 -0.58 10.95 -6.12
CA SER A 216 -1.66 11.63 -5.43
C SER A 216 -2.60 10.70 -4.65
N LEU A 217 -2.66 9.41 -4.97
CA LEU A 217 -3.34 8.40 -4.13
C LEU A 217 -2.61 8.21 -2.80
N GLY A 218 -1.30 8.49 -2.79
CA GLY A 218 -0.42 8.23 -1.66
C GLY A 218 -0.56 6.80 -1.16
N LEU A 219 -0.49 5.87 -2.10
CA LEU A 219 -0.50 4.48 -1.76
C LEU A 219 0.90 4.07 -1.32
N VAL A 220 0.99 3.49 -0.13
CA VAL A 220 2.25 3.33 0.57
C VAL A 220 2.32 1.96 1.22
N ALA A 221 3.37 1.22 0.90
CA ALA A 221 3.71 -0.02 1.58
C ALA A 221 4.99 0.16 2.39
N VAL A 222 4.98 -0.36 3.60
CA VAL A 222 6.13 -0.50 4.46
C VAL A 222 6.53 -1.97 4.43
N GLY A 223 7.74 -2.23 3.96
CA GLY A 223 8.33 -3.57 4.02
C GLY A 223 8.83 -3.95 5.41
N GLU A 224 9.48 -5.09 5.49
CA GLU A 224 10.06 -5.60 6.75
C GLU A 224 11.24 -4.76 7.25
N ALA A 225 12.03 -4.17 6.34
CA ALA A 225 13.24 -3.43 6.65
C ALA A 225 12.99 -1.93 6.80
N ASP A 226 13.64 -1.32 7.79
CA ASP A 226 13.65 0.12 8.00
C ASP A 226 14.86 0.75 7.30
N LEU A 227 14.63 1.37 6.13
CA LEU A 227 15.68 1.96 5.29
C LEU A 227 15.73 3.48 5.46
N HIS A 228 16.71 3.96 6.22
CA HIS A 228 16.88 5.39 6.51
C HIS A 228 18.31 5.86 6.22
N PHE A 229 18.47 7.17 6.05
CA PHE A 229 19.80 7.77 6.07
C PHE A 229 20.27 7.88 7.53
N PRO A 230 21.32 7.14 7.94
CA PRO A 230 21.68 7.02 9.35
C PRO A 230 22.18 8.35 9.95
N THR A 231 22.75 9.23 9.12
CA THR A 231 23.31 10.52 9.54
C THR A 231 22.31 11.68 9.53
N LEU A 232 21.04 11.43 9.19
CA LEU A 232 19.99 12.44 9.31
C LEU A 232 19.27 12.32 10.66
N THR A 233 18.73 13.44 11.13
CA THR A 233 17.83 13.40 12.29
C THR A 233 16.43 12.92 11.90
N VAL A 234 15.67 12.49 12.90
CA VAL A 234 14.25 12.14 12.75
C VAL A 234 13.46 13.29 12.11
N ASP A 235 13.62 14.52 12.62
CA ASP A 235 12.99 15.74 12.08
C ASP A 235 13.36 15.98 10.62
N GLN A 236 14.63 15.84 10.25
CA GLN A 236 15.09 16.03 8.85
C GLN A 236 14.48 14.99 7.90
N THR A 237 14.28 13.77 8.39
CA THR A 237 13.70 12.66 7.62
C THR A 237 12.21 12.91 7.36
N ILE A 238 11.47 13.27 8.42
CA ILE A 238 10.03 13.56 8.33
C ILE A 238 9.77 14.89 7.58
N GLU A 239 10.61 15.91 7.76
CA GLU A 239 10.58 17.19 7.02
C GLU A 239 10.64 16.93 5.52
N LEU A 240 11.59 16.10 5.07
CA LEU A 240 11.77 15.77 3.67
C LEU A 240 10.53 15.07 3.09
N ALA A 241 10.06 14.02 3.77
CA ALA A 241 8.91 13.24 3.33
C ALA A 241 7.63 14.08 3.27
N THR A 242 7.38 14.89 4.30
CA THR A 242 6.22 15.78 4.37
C THR A 242 6.30 16.86 3.29
N THR A 243 7.47 17.44 3.05
CA THR A 243 7.66 18.48 2.02
C THR A 243 7.39 17.95 0.61
N LEU A 244 7.95 16.78 0.28
CA LEU A 244 7.76 16.13 -1.02
C LEU A 244 6.30 15.72 -1.26
N ARG A 245 5.55 15.48 -0.18
CA ARG A 245 4.18 14.98 -0.21
C ARG A 245 3.18 15.99 0.37
N THR A 246 3.41 17.28 0.16
CA THR A 246 2.44 18.34 0.50
C THR A 246 1.81 18.88 -0.77
N GLN A 247 0.46 18.94 -0.80
CA GLN A 247 -0.35 19.24 -1.99
C GLN A 247 -0.52 20.73 -2.28
N LEU A 248 0.04 21.62 -1.47
CA LEU A 248 -0.01 23.04 -1.75
C LEU A 248 1.02 23.40 -2.82
N PRO A 249 0.71 24.24 -3.81
CA PRO A 249 1.70 24.69 -4.78
C PRO A 249 2.94 25.29 -4.13
N GLU A 250 4.08 25.15 -4.81
CA GLU A 250 5.31 25.83 -4.40
C GLU A 250 5.07 27.36 -4.37
N GLY A 251 5.53 28.02 -3.31
CA GLY A 251 5.32 29.46 -3.11
C GLY A 251 4.00 29.85 -2.43
N HIS A 252 3.09 28.91 -2.19
CA HIS A 252 1.87 29.18 -1.43
C HIS A 252 2.20 29.61 0.01
N GLU A 253 1.62 30.72 0.48
CA GLU A 253 1.98 31.36 1.76
C GLU A 253 1.87 30.42 2.96
N LEU A 254 0.82 29.59 2.98
CA LEU A 254 0.54 28.63 4.06
C LEU A 254 1.29 27.28 3.95
N ARG A 255 2.14 27.09 2.92
CA ARG A 255 2.77 25.78 2.67
C ARG A 255 3.72 25.37 3.79
N GLY A 256 4.52 26.30 4.30
CA GLY A 256 5.46 26.01 5.39
C GLY A 256 4.74 25.64 6.70
N GLN A 257 3.67 26.37 7.01
CA GLN A 257 2.82 26.16 8.19
C GLN A 257 2.15 24.79 8.13
N LEU A 258 1.59 24.41 6.98
CA LEU A 258 0.97 23.09 6.82
C LEU A 258 1.99 21.96 6.98
N ILE A 259 3.21 22.12 6.44
CA ILE A 259 4.28 21.13 6.60
C ILE A 259 4.62 20.95 8.08
N GLU A 260 4.82 22.05 8.82
CA GLU A 260 5.17 21.98 10.23
C GLU A 260 4.06 21.33 11.07
N LEU A 261 2.81 21.77 10.90
CA LEU A 261 1.67 21.18 11.63
C LEU A 261 1.52 19.69 11.36
N ARG A 262 1.67 19.25 10.09
CA ARG A 262 1.59 17.83 9.74
C ARG A 262 2.72 17.03 10.37
N LYS A 263 3.93 17.57 10.35
CA LYS A 263 5.10 16.94 10.98
C LYS A 263 4.86 16.74 12.48
N THR A 264 4.46 17.80 13.19
CA THR A 264 4.14 17.75 14.62
C THR A 264 3.05 16.73 14.93
N VAL A 265 1.95 16.72 14.18
CA VAL A 265 0.87 15.73 14.36
C VAL A 265 1.39 14.30 14.19
N THR A 266 2.17 14.02 13.15
CA THR A 266 2.72 12.68 12.91
C THR A 266 3.69 12.25 14.00
N GLU A 267 4.59 13.13 14.43
CA GLU A 267 5.56 12.86 15.51
C GLU A 267 4.86 12.58 16.85
N CYS A 268 3.81 13.34 17.16
CA CYS A 268 3.04 13.18 18.39
C CYS A 268 2.18 11.89 18.36
N VAL A 269 1.49 11.61 17.25
CA VAL A 269 0.68 10.39 17.10
C VAL A 269 1.53 9.14 17.30
N LEU A 270 2.76 9.15 16.78
CA LEU A 270 3.67 8.02 16.88
C LEU A 270 4.54 8.05 18.14
N GLY A 271 4.43 9.08 18.98
CA GLY A 271 5.20 9.20 20.21
C GLY A 271 6.72 9.25 19.99
N ILE A 272 7.17 9.94 18.93
CA ILE A 272 8.59 10.11 18.59
C ILE A 272 9.06 11.56 18.65
N HIS A 273 8.21 12.47 19.13
CA HIS A 273 8.55 13.89 19.19
C HIS A 273 9.78 14.18 20.08
N HIS A 274 9.96 13.43 21.17
CA HIS A 274 11.10 13.58 22.08
C HIS A 274 12.45 13.25 21.43
N VAL A 275 12.48 12.43 20.37
CA VAL A 275 13.69 12.07 19.61
C VAL A 275 13.83 12.83 18.29
N ARG A 276 13.04 13.87 18.04
CA ARG A 276 13.04 14.59 16.75
C ARG A 276 14.43 15.09 16.32
N ASN A 277 15.27 15.50 17.27
CA ASN A 277 16.61 16.04 17.00
C ASN A 277 17.71 14.97 17.08
N THR A 278 17.36 13.70 17.32
CA THR A 278 18.30 12.58 17.39
C THR A 278 18.53 12.03 15.98
N LEU A 279 19.75 11.55 15.70
CA LEU A 279 20.05 10.82 14.48
C LEU A 279 19.20 9.55 14.39
N VAL A 280 18.72 9.22 13.19
CA VAL A 280 18.01 7.95 12.98
C VAL A 280 18.95 6.78 13.26
N GLY A 281 20.19 6.87 12.77
CA GLY A 281 21.22 5.86 12.94
C GLY A 281 20.93 4.55 12.22
N ASP A 282 21.86 3.62 12.34
CA ASP A 282 21.81 2.24 11.84
C ASP A 282 22.66 1.33 12.75
N GLU A 283 23.14 0.20 12.22
CA GLU A 283 24.02 -0.72 12.95
C GLU A 283 25.41 -0.13 13.25
N LEU A 284 25.87 0.85 12.47
CA LEU A 284 27.20 1.45 12.56
C LEU A 284 27.18 2.82 13.25
N VAL A 285 26.14 3.61 12.98
CA VAL A 285 25.92 4.95 13.52
C VAL A 285 24.88 4.87 14.62
N ARG A 286 25.30 5.21 15.85
CA ARG A 286 24.37 5.28 16.98
C ARG A 286 23.27 6.31 16.70
N GLY A 287 22.02 5.88 16.84
CA GLY A 287 20.84 6.75 16.70
C GLY A 287 19.73 6.37 17.68
N VAL A 288 18.49 6.45 17.21
CA VAL A 288 17.30 6.05 17.96
C VAL A 288 17.25 4.53 18.21
N SER A 289 16.38 4.09 19.12
CA SER A 289 16.13 2.66 19.34
C SER A 289 15.49 1.98 18.11
N GLY A 290 15.53 0.65 18.02
CA GLY A 290 14.90 -0.09 16.91
C GLY A 290 13.39 0.15 16.81
N GLY A 291 12.69 0.19 17.94
CA GLY A 291 11.25 0.52 18.00
C GLY A 291 10.94 1.95 17.56
N GLU A 292 11.76 2.92 17.98
CA GLU A 292 11.64 4.30 17.51
C GLU A 292 11.95 4.41 16.01
N ARG A 293 12.94 3.68 15.50
CA ARG A 293 13.25 3.66 14.06
C ARG A 293 12.08 3.10 13.24
N ARG A 294 11.42 2.05 13.71
CA ARG A 294 10.19 1.54 13.06
C ARG A 294 9.08 2.60 13.05
N ARG A 295 8.92 3.36 14.15
CA ARG A 295 7.99 4.49 14.20
C ARG A 295 8.40 5.60 13.22
N VAL A 296 9.69 5.88 13.02
CA VAL A 296 10.16 6.83 11.99
C VAL A 296 9.78 6.36 10.58
N THR A 297 9.95 5.07 10.27
CA THR A 297 9.49 4.49 8.98
C THR A 297 7.99 4.72 8.78
N ILE A 298 7.18 4.42 9.79
CA ILE A 298 5.73 4.64 9.75
C ILE A 298 5.41 6.14 9.65
N ALA A 299 6.16 7.01 10.32
CA ALA A 299 6.00 8.46 10.26
C ALA A 299 6.22 9.00 8.86
N GLU A 300 7.27 8.54 8.18
CA GLU A 300 7.58 8.94 6.80
C GLU A 300 6.45 8.58 5.84
N MET A 301 5.80 7.44 6.08
CA MET A 301 4.66 6.96 5.32
C MET A 301 3.34 7.65 5.68
N LEU A 302 3.07 7.94 6.95
CA LEU A 302 1.91 8.74 7.38
C LEU A 302 2.04 10.22 7.00
N SER A 303 3.26 10.70 6.79
CA SER A 303 3.54 12.04 6.25
C SER A 303 3.14 12.17 4.79
N THR A 304 2.80 11.06 4.12
CA THR A 304 2.21 11.11 2.79
C THR A 304 0.84 11.75 2.84
N VAL A 305 0.41 12.28 1.70
CA VAL A 305 -0.99 12.64 1.55
C VAL A 305 -1.89 11.40 1.55
N GLY A 306 -1.28 10.25 1.29
CA GLY A 306 -1.87 8.95 1.20
C GLY A 306 -2.64 8.48 2.40
N ARG A 307 -3.84 7.98 2.15
CA ARG A 307 -4.67 7.35 3.18
C ARG A 307 -4.68 5.84 3.10
N PHE A 308 -3.89 5.22 2.23
CA PHE A 308 -3.80 3.77 2.16
C PHE A 308 -2.40 3.33 2.56
N LEU A 309 -2.31 2.77 3.77
CA LEU A 309 -1.07 2.29 4.36
C LEU A 309 -1.12 0.77 4.47
N VAL A 310 -0.13 0.11 3.87
CA VAL A 310 0.08 -1.33 3.99
C VAL A 310 1.36 -1.58 4.78
N LEU A 311 1.28 -2.40 5.81
CA LEU A 311 2.37 -2.71 6.74
C LEU A 311 2.66 -4.21 6.67
N ASP A 312 3.74 -4.59 6.00
CA ASP A 312 4.17 -5.99 5.94
C ASP A 312 5.11 -6.34 7.10
N ALA A 313 4.75 -7.37 7.86
CA ALA A 313 5.45 -7.92 9.02
C ALA A 313 5.98 -6.85 9.99
N TYR A 314 5.13 -5.89 10.36
CA TYR A 314 5.58 -4.69 11.08
C TYR A 314 6.13 -4.92 12.48
N SER A 315 5.78 -6.04 13.11
CA SER A 315 6.24 -6.43 14.44
C SER A 315 7.59 -7.14 14.42
N LYS A 316 8.17 -7.43 13.25
CA LYS A 316 9.43 -8.16 13.13
C LYS A 316 10.57 -7.38 13.80
N GLY A 317 11.26 -8.02 14.73
CA GLY A 317 12.34 -7.39 15.50
C GLY A 317 11.89 -6.42 16.59
N LEU A 318 10.58 -6.37 16.91
CA LEU A 318 10.03 -5.59 18.00
C LEU A 318 9.55 -6.48 19.15
N ASP A 319 9.58 -5.94 20.36
CA ASP A 319 8.90 -6.54 21.50
C ASP A 319 7.39 -6.32 21.43
N ALA A 320 6.64 -7.12 22.20
CA ALA A 320 5.18 -7.09 22.17
C ALA A 320 4.58 -5.75 22.62
N ALA A 321 5.20 -5.07 23.60
CA ALA A 321 4.71 -3.80 24.11
C ALA A 321 4.87 -2.69 23.06
N THR A 322 6.06 -2.58 22.45
CA THR A 322 6.28 -1.63 21.34
C THR A 322 5.33 -1.89 20.17
N SER A 323 5.12 -3.15 19.80
CA SER A 323 4.20 -3.53 18.71
C SER A 323 2.76 -3.10 18.99
N LEU A 324 2.28 -3.29 20.22
CA LEU A 324 0.96 -2.87 20.66
C LEU A 324 0.82 -1.34 20.62
N ASP A 325 1.82 -0.61 21.09
CA ASP A 325 1.80 0.86 21.09
C ASP A 325 1.80 1.44 19.67
N ILE A 326 2.54 0.82 18.74
CA ILE A 326 2.51 1.19 17.31
C ILE A 326 1.11 0.99 16.74
N ILE A 327 0.46 -0.15 16.99
CA ILE A 327 -0.90 -0.39 16.49
C ILE A 327 -1.92 0.58 17.11
N LYS A 328 -1.82 0.88 18.40
CA LYS A 328 -2.69 1.92 19.02
C LYS A 328 -2.50 3.27 18.34
N SER A 329 -1.27 3.63 18.01
CA SER A 329 -0.95 4.86 17.26
C SER A 329 -1.56 4.84 15.86
N LEU A 330 -1.47 3.71 15.15
CA LEU A 330 -2.08 3.52 13.83
C LEU A 330 -3.60 3.54 13.90
N ARG A 331 -4.21 3.02 14.97
CA ARG A 331 -5.66 3.10 15.21
C ARG A 331 -6.12 4.54 15.38
N ILE A 332 -5.36 5.36 16.11
CA ILE A 332 -5.59 6.80 16.20
C ILE A 332 -5.45 7.45 14.82
N ALA A 333 -4.38 7.13 14.08
CA ALA A 333 -4.17 7.65 12.74
C ALA A 333 -5.32 7.28 11.78
N ALA A 334 -5.81 6.05 11.79
CA ALA A 334 -6.95 5.62 10.97
C ALA A 334 -8.19 6.44 11.29
N ARG A 335 -8.62 6.49 12.56
CA ARG A 335 -9.84 7.19 12.98
C ARG A 335 -9.76 8.69 12.77
N GLU A 336 -8.65 9.31 13.17
CA GLU A 336 -8.53 10.75 13.19
C GLU A 336 -8.10 11.32 11.83
N LEU A 337 -7.26 10.61 11.07
CA LEU A 337 -6.77 11.08 9.76
C LEU A 337 -7.57 10.54 8.58
N GLY A 338 -8.45 9.56 8.82
CA GLY A 338 -9.24 8.85 7.82
C GLY A 338 -8.42 7.81 7.05
N SER A 339 -7.29 7.35 7.59
CA SER A 339 -6.44 6.38 6.92
C SER A 339 -7.08 4.99 6.94
N THR A 340 -6.93 4.27 5.84
CA THR A 340 -7.19 2.85 5.62
C THR A 340 -5.89 2.13 5.81
N ILE A 341 -5.84 1.23 6.79
CA ILE A 341 -4.58 0.60 7.20
C ILE A 341 -4.74 -0.90 7.11
N ILE A 342 -3.82 -1.55 6.39
CA ILE A 342 -3.70 -3.00 6.33
C ILE A 342 -2.38 -3.39 6.98
N ALA A 343 -2.39 -4.37 7.88
CA ALA A 343 -1.17 -4.89 8.49
C ALA A 343 -1.15 -6.41 8.47
N THR A 344 0.02 -6.99 8.20
CA THR A 344 0.23 -8.44 8.34
C THR A 344 0.92 -8.74 9.68
N GLN A 345 0.38 -9.72 10.40
CA GLN A 345 1.03 -10.30 11.58
C GLN A 345 0.55 -11.74 11.76
N TYR A 346 1.50 -12.67 11.86
CA TYR A 346 1.17 -14.08 12.07
C TYR A 346 0.83 -14.35 13.55
N GLN A 347 1.81 -14.30 14.45
CA GLN A 347 1.57 -14.50 15.89
C GLN A 347 1.20 -13.18 16.56
N ILE A 348 -0.06 -13.07 16.99
CA ILE A 348 -0.63 -11.83 17.51
C ILE A 348 -1.25 -12.03 18.90
N SER A 349 -0.99 -11.09 19.81
CA SER A 349 -1.62 -11.10 21.13
C SER A 349 -3.08 -10.64 21.05
N LYS A 350 -3.88 -11.01 22.05
CA LYS A 350 -5.28 -10.59 22.12
C LYS A 350 -5.43 -9.07 22.11
N GLU A 351 -4.56 -8.37 22.83
CA GLU A 351 -4.60 -6.91 22.94
C GLU A 351 -4.36 -6.21 21.60
N ILE A 352 -3.47 -6.76 20.76
CA ILE A 352 -3.20 -6.25 19.42
C ILE A 352 -4.37 -6.62 18.49
N TYR A 353 -4.87 -7.86 18.55
CA TYR A 353 -6.00 -8.32 17.74
C TYR A 353 -7.25 -7.45 17.93
N GLU A 354 -7.58 -7.08 19.16
CA GLU A 354 -8.71 -6.20 19.49
C GLU A 354 -8.57 -4.77 18.95
N GLN A 355 -7.40 -4.38 18.43
CA GLN A 355 -7.21 -3.10 17.76
C GLN A 355 -7.55 -3.14 16.26
N PHE A 356 -7.97 -4.26 15.68
CA PHE A 356 -8.38 -4.37 14.28
C PHE A 356 -9.91 -4.40 14.12
N ASP A 357 -10.43 -4.07 12.94
CA ASP A 357 -11.87 -4.13 12.64
C ASP A 357 -12.19 -5.41 11.85
N ASN A 358 -11.38 -5.70 10.84
CA ASN A 358 -11.52 -6.88 9.98
C ASN A 358 -10.27 -7.75 10.05
N VAL A 359 -10.42 -9.04 9.77
CA VAL A 359 -9.32 -10.01 9.63
C VAL A 359 -9.47 -10.81 8.35
N VAL A 360 -8.37 -10.99 7.63
CA VAL A 360 -8.19 -11.94 6.53
C VAL A 360 -7.35 -13.09 7.07
N VAL A 361 -7.83 -14.31 6.95
CA VAL A 361 -7.09 -15.52 7.33
C VAL A 361 -6.71 -16.28 6.06
N LEU A 362 -5.41 -16.40 5.80
CA LEU A 362 -4.84 -17.06 4.64
C LEU A 362 -4.18 -18.37 5.02
N ARG A 363 -4.46 -19.41 4.23
CA ARG A 363 -3.82 -20.73 4.32
C ARG A 363 -3.49 -21.21 2.91
N GLU A 364 -2.24 -21.59 2.68
CA GLU A 364 -1.77 -22.16 1.41
C GLU A 364 -2.31 -21.46 0.13
N SER A 365 -2.20 -20.12 0.07
CA SER A 365 -2.66 -19.29 -1.06
C SER A 365 -4.17 -19.03 -1.16
N GLU A 366 -4.96 -19.57 -0.24
CA GLU A 366 -6.43 -19.43 -0.19
C GLU A 366 -6.89 -18.66 1.05
N CYS A 367 -8.05 -18.00 0.93
CA CYS A 367 -8.68 -17.34 2.05
C CYS A 367 -9.69 -18.28 2.70
N ILE A 368 -9.48 -18.59 3.98
CA ILE A 368 -10.38 -19.45 4.75
C ILE A 368 -11.40 -18.64 5.57
N TYR A 369 -11.16 -17.34 5.72
CA TYR A 369 -12.09 -16.39 6.33
C TYR A 369 -11.69 -14.95 6.01
N PHE A 370 -12.66 -14.11 5.67
CA PHE A 370 -12.54 -12.65 5.75
C PHE A 370 -13.83 -12.05 6.30
N GLY A 371 -13.69 -11.13 7.26
CA GLY A 371 -14.81 -10.44 7.89
C GLY A 371 -14.43 -9.74 9.21
N PRO A 372 -15.41 -9.26 9.97
CA PRO A 372 -15.19 -8.59 11.25
C PRO A 372 -14.50 -9.49 12.29
N ILE A 373 -13.57 -8.92 13.07
CA ILE A 373 -12.80 -9.68 14.07
C ILE A 373 -13.67 -10.38 15.13
N GLY A 374 -14.87 -9.84 15.40
CA GLY A 374 -15.80 -10.37 16.39
C GLY A 374 -16.58 -11.60 15.91
N GLU A 375 -16.67 -11.80 14.60
CA GLU A 375 -17.45 -12.89 13.99
C GLU A 375 -16.58 -14.09 13.63
N ALA A 376 -15.27 -13.90 13.49
CA ALA A 376 -14.31 -14.95 13.11
C ALA A 376 -14.43 -16.20 14.00
N CYS A 377 -14.52 -16.02 15.32
CA CYS A 377 -14.65 -17.12 16.27
C CYS A 377 -15.94 -17.93 16.04
N ALA A 378 -17.08 -17.25 15.90
CA ALA A 378 -18.38 -17.88 15.70
C ALA A 378 -18.44 -18.62 14.35
N TYR A 379 -17.82 -18.07 13.31
CA TYR A 379 -17.70 -18.72 12.01
C TYR A 379 -17.00 -20.09 12.11
N PHE A 380 -15.80 -20.13 12.69
CA PHE A 380 -15.07 -21.40 12.82
C PHE A 380 -15.77 -22.39 13.77
N GLN A 381 -16.43 -21.92 14.82
CA GLN A 381 -17.28 -22.76 15.67
C GLN A 381 -18.44 -23.39 14.88
N GLY A 382 -19.03 -22.65 13.93
CA GLY A 382 -20.07 -23.17 13.02
C GLY A 382 -19.58 -24.26 12.08
N LEU A 383 -18.27 -24.32 11.80
CA LEU A 383 -17.60 -25.39 11.06
C LEU A 383 -17.14 -26.55 11.96
N ASN A 384 -17.59 -26.59 13.22
CA ASN A 384 -17.24 -27.58 14.24
C ASN A 384 -15.77 -27.48 14.75
N PHE A 385 -15.10 -26.34 14.58
CA PHE A 385 -13.82 -26.10 15.27
C PHE A 385 -14.07 -25.69 16.73
N ARG A 386 -13.47 -26.41 17.68
CA ARG A 386 -13.54 -26.03 19.09
C ARG A 386 -12.49 -24.97 19.41
N VAL A 387 -12.92 -23.91 20.11
CA VAL A 387 -12.02 -22.93 20.72
C VAL A 387 -11.65 -23.45 22.12
N PRO A 388 -10.38 -23.83 22.39
CA PRO A 388 -10.01 -24.31 23.71
C PRO A 388 -10.18 -23.23 24.78
N VAL A 389 -10.67 -23.59 25.96
CA VAL A 389 -10.99 -22.66 27.07
C VAL A 389 -9.81 -21.75 27.48
N ARG A 390 -8.57 -22.18 27.22
CA ARG A 390 -7.34 -21.44 27.57
C ARG A 390 -6.67 -20.74 26.38
N ARG A 391 -7.19 -20.88 25.16
CA ARG A 391 -6.62 -20.21 23.97
C ARG A 391 -7.39 -18.95 23.66
N THR A 392 -6.67 -17.98 23.11
CA THR A 392 -7.27 -16.73 22.63
C THR A 392 -7.75 -16.92 21.18
N VAL A 393 -8.73 -16.11 20.74
CA VAL A 393 -9.19 -16.11 19.35
C VAL A 393 -8.05 -15.95 18.34
N PRO A 394 -7.12 -14.99 18.47
CA PRO A 394 -6.02 -14.87 17.51
C PRO A 394 -5.09 -16.09 17.46
N ASP A 395 -4.86 -16.75 18.60
CA ASP A 395 -4.08 -17.99 18.67
C ASP A 395 -4.78 -19.13 17.92
N LEU A 396 -6.11 -19.23 18.05
CA LEU A 396 -6.91 -20.16 17.25
C LEU A 396 -6.80 -19.84 15.75
N LEU A 397 -6.99 -18.60 15.32
CA LEU A 397 -6.90 -18.21 13.91
C LEU A 397 -5.52 -18.50 13.32
N SER A 398 -4.46 -18.24 14.08
CA SER A 398 -3.08 -18.55 13.68
C SER A 398 -2.88 -20.05 13.54
N THR A 399 -3.43 -20.85 14.47
CA THR A 399 -3.36 -22.32 14.41
C THR A 399 -4.13 -22.85 13.20
N LEU A 400 -5.34 -22.35 12.93
CA LEU A 400 -6.16 -22.76 11.79
C LEU A 400 -5.52 -22.39 10.45
N ALA A 401 -4.75 -21.30 10.41
CA ALA A 401 -3.99 -20.91 9.23
C ALA A 401 -2.79 -21.83 8.96
N ASP A 402 -2.25 -22.49 9.99
CA ASP A 402 -1.11 -23.41 9.90
C ASP A 402 -1.57 -24.86 9.69
N ASP A 403 -2.29 -25.41 10.69
CA ASP A 403 -2.77 -26.78 10.73
C ASP A 403 -4.15 -26.88 11.44
N PRO A 404 -5.25 -27.03 10.69
CA PRO A 404 -6.58 -27.18 11.27
C PRO A 404 -6.83 -28.57 11.89
N VAL A 405 -5.94 -29.55 11.71
CA VAL A 405 -6.15 -30.96 12.11
C VAL A 405 -6.21 -31.13 13.64
N THR A 406 -5.78 -30.15 14.43
CA THR A 406 -5.61 -30.31 15.89
C THR A 406 -6.90 -30.19 16.73
N PHE A 407 -8.08 -29.99 16.14
CA PHE A 407 -9.28 -29.56 16.89
C PHE A 407 -10.47 -30.52 17.04
N PRO A 408 -10.64 -31.62 16.29
CA PRO A 408 -11.75 -32.53 16.55
C PRO A 408 -11.32 -33.74 17.41
N GLU A 409 -11.75 -33.77 18.68
CA GLU A 409 -11.58 -34.93 19.58
C GLU A 409 -12.64 -36.02 19.36
N ASP A 410 -13.82 -35.64 18.87
CA ASP A 410 -14.95 -36.55 18.59
C ASP A 410 -14.94 -36.98 17.12
N ALA A 411 -14.84 -38.29 16.86
CA ALA A 411 -14.70 -38.84 15.49
C ALA A 411 -15.85 -38.45 14.55
N ASP A 412 -17.06 -38.28 15.07
CA ASP A 412 -18.25 -37.87 14.30
C ASP A 412 -18.30 -36.36 14.01
N GLU A 413 -17.66 -35.53 14.84
CA GLU A 413 -17.47 -34.09 14.57
C GLU A 413 -16.31 -33.92 13.58
N ALA A 414 -15.21 -34.67 13.75
CA ALA A 414 -14.05 -34.69 12.86
C ALA A 414 -14.41 -34.97 11.40
N ALA A 415 -15.37 -35.88 11.18
CA ALA A 415 -15.85 -36.26 9.86
C ALA A 415 -16.70 -35.18 9.16
N ARG A 416 -17.24 -34.21 9.91
CA ARG A 416 -18.05 -33.09 9.39
C ARG A 416 -17.28 -31.77 9.35
N THR A 417 -16.08 -31.72 9.94
CA THR A 417 -15.19 -30.56 9.91
C THR A 417 -14.39 -30.55 8.60
N PRO A 418 -14.35 -29.43 7.86
CA PRO A 418 -13.44 -29.26 6.72
C PRO A 418 -11.98 -29.47 7.13
N GLN A 419 -11.26 -30.36 6.45
CA GLN A 419 -9.86 -30.69 6.79
C GLN A 419 -8.86 -30.16 5.76
N SER A 420 -9.23 -30.16 4.48
CA SER A 420 -8.37 -29.61 3.43
C SER A 420 -8.49 -28.09 3.32
N VAL A 421 -7.50 -27.45 2.69
CA VAL A 421 -7.53 -26.02 2.41
C VAL A 421 -8.71 -25.69 1.49
N GLU A 422 -8.92 -26.54 0.49
CA GLU A 422 -9.97 -26.40 -0.51
C GLU A 422 -11.36 -26.51 0.12
N GLU A 423 -11.56 -27.44 1.06
CA GLU A 423 -12.82 -27.58 1.80
C GLU A 423 -13.10 -26.36 2.69
N LEU A 424 -12.08 -25.83 3.37
CA LEU A 424 -12.20 -24.63 4.20
C LEU A 424 -12.52 -23.39 3.37
N SER A 425 -11.84 -23.25 2.23
CA SER A 425 -12.05 -22.18 1.25
C SER A 425 -13.45 -22.27 0.64
N GLU A 426 -13.91 -23.46 0.26
CA GLU A 426 -15.27 -23.69 -0.24
C GLU A 426 -16.33 -23.40 0.83
N ALA A 427 -16.11 -23.85 2.07
CA ALA A 427 -16.98 -23.55 3.20
C ALA A 427 -17.10 -22.02 3.43
N TYR A 428 -15.99 -21.29 3.27
CA TYR A 428 -16.00 -19.83 3.32
C TYR A 428 -16.83 -19.24 2.17
N HIS A 429 -16.60 -19.67 0.94
CA HIS A 429 -17.35 -19.19 -0.23
C HIS A 429 -18.86 -19.46 -0.15
N GLN A 430 -19.27 -20.51 0.54
CA GLN A 430 -20.69 -20.85 0.79
C GLN A 430 -21.28 -20.15 2.02
N SER A 431 -20.45 -19.47 2.82
CA SER A 431 -20.88 -18.85 4.08
C SER A 431 -21.61 -17.52 3.88
N GLN A 432 -22.40 -17.14 4.89
CA GLN A 432 -23.03 -15.82 4.95
C GLN A 432 -21.98 -14.70 4.96
N ALA A 433 -20.84 -14.90 5.64
CA ALA A 433 -19.77 -13.91 5.71
C ALA A 433 -19.20 -13.55 4.31
N PHE A 434 -19.04 -14.55 3.43
CA PHE A 434 -18.60 -14.29 2.05
C PHE A 434 -19.70 -13.61 1.22
N ALA A 435 -20.97 -13.99 1.40
CA ALA A 435 -22.09 -13.34 0.73
C ALA A 435 -22.17 -11.84 1.07
N GLU A 436 -22.02 -11.49 2.35
CA GLU A 436 -21.98 -10.09 2.82
C GLU A 436 -20.76 -9.33 2.28
N CYS A 437 -19.58 -9.95 2.34
CA CYS A 437 -18.37 -9.38 1.74
C CYS A 437 -18.56 -9.09 0.24
N ARG A 438 -19.09 -10.05 -0.51
CA ARG A 438 -19.33 -9.92 -1.95
C ARG A 438 -20.34 -8.82 -2.25
N GLN A 439 -21.40 -8.73 -1.45
CA GLN A 439 -22.38 -7.64 -1.55
C GLN A 439 -21.70 -6.29 -1.37
N LEU A 440 -20.91 -6.11 -0.31
CA LEU A 440 -20.18 -4.86 -0.04
C LEU A 440 -19.18 -4.47 -1.13
N VAL A 441 -18.50 -5.47 -1.71
CA VAL A 441 -17.60 -5.26 -2.86
C VAL A 441 -18.39 -4.87 -4.11
N SER A 442 -19.56 -5.49 -4.34
CA SER A 442 -20.41 -5.24 -5.52
C SER A 442 -21.14 -3.90 -5.48
N GLU A 443 -21.56 -3.46 -4.28
CA GLU A 443 -22.07 -2.11 -4.01
C GLU A 443 -20.97 -1.05 -4.17
N GLY A 444 -19.74 -1.48 -4.48
CA GLY A 444 -18.64 -0.65 -4.92
C GLY A 444 -18.09 0.27 -3.84
N MET A 445 -18.42 0.05 -2.56
CA MET A 445 -18.18 0.99 -1.45
C MET A 445 -18.27 2.44 -1.93
N VAL A 446 -19.35 2.75 -2.64
CA VAL A 446 -19.53 4.02 -3.32
C VAL A 446 -19.90 5.05 -2.27
N ARG A 447 -18.89 5.59 -1.57
CA ARG A 447 -18.94 7.02 -1.30
C ARG A 447 -18.61 7.67 -2.63
N PRO A 448 -19.57 8.25 -3.37
CA PRO A 448 -19.17 9.10 -4.48
C PRO A 448 -18.22 10.14 -3.88
N PRO A 449 -17.05 10.42 -4.50
CA PRO A 449 -16.26 11.55 -4.08
C PRO A 449 -17.22 12.74 -4.01
N PRO A 450 -17.17 13.58 -2.95
CA PRO A 450 -18.09 14.71 -2.83
C PRO A 450 -18.10 15.43 -4.17
N ALA A 451 -19.31 15.65 -4.72
CA ALA A 451 -19.49 16.17 -6.07
C ALA A 451 -18.48 17.29 -6.29
N PRO A 452 -17.68 17.27 -7.38
CA PRO A 452 -16.62 18.25 -7.56
C PRO A 452 -17.28 19.62 -7.66
N ALA A 453 -17.34 20.37 -6.56
CA ALA A 453 -17.64 21.78 -6.61
C ALA A 453 -16.59 22.41 -7.54
N HIS A 454 -17.02 23.30 -8.44
CA HIS A 454 -16.23 23.88 -9.54
C HIS A 454 -14.71 23.84 -9.27
N GLN A 455 -14.06 22.77 -9.73
CA GLN A 455 -12.62 22.64 -9.62
C GLN A 455 -12.03 23.50 -10.74
N SER A 456 -11.16 24.45 -10.40
CA SER A 456 -10.31 25.07 -11.42
C SER A 456 -9.55 23.97 -12.13
N GLU A 457 -9.46 24.00 -13.47
CA GLU A 457 -8.73 23.00 -14.27
C GLU A 457 -7.31 22.79 -13.75
N ASP A 458 -6.68 23.84 -13.22
CA ASP A 458 -5.36 23.81 -12.59
C ASP A 458 -5.25 22.85 -11.39
N ALA A 459 -6.31 22.71 -10.58
CA ALA A 459 -6.31 21.83 -9.42
C ALA A 459 -6.44 20.36 -9.83
N ARG A 460 -7.25 20.08 -10.86
CA ARG A 460 -7.34 18.75 -11.48
C ARG A 460 -6.01 18.35 -12.11
N ALA A 461 -5.43 19.25 -12.91
CA ALA A 461 -4.15 19.04 -13.56
C ALA A 461 -3.02 18.82 -12.56
N PHE A 462 -3.00 19.54 -11.42
CA PHE A 462 -2.02 19.34 -10.35
C PHE A 462 -2.15 17.96 -9.68
N MET A 463 -3.37 17.53 -9.40
CA MET A 463 -3.66 16.26 -8.72
C MET A 463 -3.49 15.03 -9.62
N ALA A 464 -3.61 15.20 -10.94
CA ALA A 464 -3.30 14.19 -11.95
C ALA A 464 -1.79 13.99 -12.15
N ARG A 465 -0.93 14.87 -11.60
CA ARG A 465 0.52 14.74 -11.75
C ARG A 465 1.00 13.47 -11.05
N GLN A 466 1.91 12.78 -11.73
CA GLN A 466 2.69 11.71 -11.12
C GLN A 466 3.53 12.20 -9.94
N TYR A 467 3.89 13.48 -9.87
CA TYR A 467 4.65 14.07 -8.78
C TYR A 467 4.00 15.37 -8.29
N LEU A 468 3.91 15.54 -6.96
CA LEU A 468 3.30 16.71 -6.31
C LEU A 468 4.23 17.94 -6.28
N VAL A 469 5.53 17.74 -6.47
CA VAL A 469 6.57 18.76 -6.37
C VAL A 469 7.34 18.80 -7.69
N SER A 470 7.79 19.98 -8.11
CA SER A 470 8.52 20.15 -9.37
C SER A 470 9.86 19.42 -9.34
N TRP A 471 10.35 18.98 -10.51
CA TRP A 471 11.65 18.30 -10.61
C TRP A 471 12.81 19.11 -10.02
N PRO A 472 12.95 20.44 -10.27
CA PRO A 472 14.02 21.24 -9.65
C PRO A 472 13.96 21.25 -8.13
N THR A 473 12.74 21.31 -7.57
CA THR A 473 12.56 21.29 -6.11
C THR A 473 12.83 19.90 -5.54
N GLN A 474 12.42 18.82 -6.21
CA GLN A 474 12.81 17.45 -5.83
C GLN A 474 14.34 17.30 -5.83
N PHE A 475 15.01 17.72 -6.90
CA PHE A 475 16.48 17.69 -7.01
C PHE A 475 17.13 18.48 -5.87
N ARG A 476 16.67 19.71 -5.60
CA ARG A 476 17.19 20.55 -4.51
C ARG A 476 17.01 19.88 -3.15
N LEU A 477 15.87 19.27 -2.88
CA LEU A 477 15.58 18.61 -1.60
C LEU A 477 16.43 17.35 -1.42
N VAL A 478 16.57 16.53 -2.45
CA VAL A 478 17.44 15.34 -2.43
C VAL A 478 18.90 15.75 -2.29
N PHE A 479 19.35 16.76 -3.04
CA PHE A 479 20.72 17.28 -2.89
C PHE A 479 20.96 17.83 -1.48
N LYS A 480 20.01 18.59 -0.92
CA LYS A 480 20.08 19.09 0.47
C LYS A 480 20.17 17.94 1.47
N ARG A 481 19.43 16.84 1.24
CA ARG A 481 19.49 15.61 2.04
C ARG A 481 20.89 14.99 2.00
N GLU A 482 21.42 14.72 0.80
CA GLU A 482 22.75 14.14 0.62
C GLU A 482 23.84 15.02 1.25
N TRP A 483 23.79 16.32 1.00
CA TRP A 483 24.73 17.28 1.59
C TRP A 483 24.67 17.31 3.12
N ARG A 484 23.47 17.31 3.70
CA ARG A 484 23.28 17.23 5.16
C ARG A 484 23.83 15.91 5.70
N GLY A 485 23.60 14.80 4.99
CA GLY A 485 24.07 13.48 5.38
C GLY A 485 25.59 13.40 5.37
N GLU A 486 26.26 13.95 4.34
CA GLU A 486 27.71 13.97 4.23
C GLU A 486 28.35 14.88 5.31
N LYS A 487 27.78 16.06 5.55
CA LYS A 487 28.28 16.99 6.57
C LYS A 487 28.20 16.42 7.99
N GLN A 488 27.24 15.51 8.24
CA GLN A 488 27.01 14.88 9.54
C GLN A 488 27.71 13.53 9.68
N ARG A 489 28.51 13.09 8.68
CA ARG A 489 29.33 11.89 8.82
C ARG A 489 30.43 12.13 9.88
N PRO A 490 30.58 11.23 10.85
CA PRO A 490 31.59 11.34 11.91
C PRO A 490 33.02 11.19 11.38
#